data_AF-A0A7Y9NL69-F1
#
_entry.id   AF-A0A7Y9NL69-F1
#
_cell.length_a   1.000
_cell.length_b   1.000
_cell.length_c   1.000
_cell.angle_alpha   90.00
_cell.angle_beta   90.00
_cell.angle_gamma   90.00
#
_symmetry.space_group_name_H-M   'P 1'
#
loop_
_entity.id
_entity.type
_entity.pdbx_description
1 polymer ?
#
loop_
_entity_poly.entity_id
_entity_poly.type
_entity_poly.pdbx_seq_one_letter_code
_entity_poly.pdbx_strand_id
1 'polypeptide(L)'
;MIQTLGNTTNFTINYQDTNYTTNPPTPFVNVLQRAQQLKATCEADFTQLRSWFAIHDGFGPTNLVTLQIEPDSYAHNFGYKSDGTTFVRMNPFDSSTNQDQANDAVQALFVAEIIEVLMNYRNIKAGPGNITWHPSQSDGEALSRFAAALLHPVGYYNILGAPFVNTWLQSTRPDWVTKLGASDTDLPSLGCSLLFLYYLYDQLDLTIPNIIQKGGATPELTYQNLTGQNGGFTPFKQLLDTYLPYNTAQHYTSLLSDNPFPILQGNNRSIFLSFSEDLIKSVAEPLVDPRVTVSPFLTCPAKDYRYSVLDLTCKLHCVASVTGFAQPKFSWHVNSLQADNGGSINITTPVTVDLAAHPEAPQSTTGQDNLYWSIPTNSSTYTGPAGELDLTNTGSPHPGHEHLTIQVDVTEAFGSTDSVSQIGSGTLDTKKIVYEPSFYTDRQQCLHNFVHELGKYKLVNRIPLIFNLPDPPPELGDGIRILVEIIQELQLLRGENSKLAATTTKYLSQKLQIPQSILSVPLAASPPEAGGPVIG
;
A
#
# COMPACT_ATOMS: atom_id res chain seq x y z
N MET A 1 27.17 20.02 -23.26
CA MET A 1 26.71 20.07 -24.65
C MET A 1 25.31 19.47 -24.70
N ILE A 2 24.46 19.90 -25.62
CA ILE A 2 23.17 19.22 -25.85
C ILE A 2 23.43 17.98 -26.71
N GLN A 3 23.00 16.83 -26.21
CA GLN A 3 23.09 15.53 -26.87
C GLN A 3 21.69 15.03 -27.21
N THR A 4 21.55 14.31 -28.33
CA THR A 4 20.31 13.62 -28.68
C THR A 4 20.40 12.16 -28.27
N LEU A 5 19.52 11.72 -27.37
CA LEU A 5 19.40 10.33 -26.95
C LEU A 5 18.67 9.47 -28.00
N GLY A 6 17.79 10.10 -28.78
CA GLY A 6 17.09 9.48 -29.90
C GLY A 6 15.59 9.78 -29.90
N ASN A 7 14.87 9.10 -30.78
CA ASN A 7 13.45 9.35 -31.01
C ASN A 7 12.59 8.19 -30.51
N THR A 8 11.33 8.51 -30.23
CA THR A 8 10.22 7.59 -30.08
C THR A 8 9.18 7.88 -31.17
N THR A 9 7.94 7.40 -31.02
CA THR A 9 6.86 7.65 -32.00
C THR A 9 6.47 9.13 -32.06
N ASN A 10 6.43 9.81 -30.91
CA ASN A 10 5.93 11.17 -30.75
C ASN A 10 7.00 12.16 -30.26
N PHE A 11 8.17 11.69 -29.83
CA PHE A 11 9.17 12.54 -29.18
C PHE A 11 10.59 12.42 -29.75
N THR A 12 11.32 13.52 -29.70
CA THR A 12 12.78 13.56 -29.78
C THR A 12 13.31 13.86 -28.38
N ILE A 13 14.21 13.05 -27.84
CA ILE A 13 14.72 13.21 -26.48
C ILE A 13 16.16 13.72 -26.52
N ASN A 14 16.37 14.89 -25.92
CA ASN A 14 17.66 15.57 -25.81
C ASN A 14 18.03 15.77 -24.34
N TYR A 15 19.33 15.89 -24.06
CA TYR A 15 19.83 16.13 -22.71
C TYR A 15 21.13 16.93 -22.68
N GLN A 16 21.33 17.73 -21.63
CA GLN A 16 22.58 18.48 -21.43
C GLN A 16 23.57 17.67 -20.57
N ASP A 17 24.68 17.24 -21.16
CA ASP A 17 25.68 16.41 -20.45
C ASP A 17 26.74 17.21 -19.66
N THR A 18 26.83 18.52 -19.88
CA THR A 18 27.90 19.37 -19.35
C THR A 18 27.33 20.56 -18.59
N ASN A 19 27.80 20.75 -17.37
CA ASN A 19 27.60 21.93 -16.56
C ASN A 19 28.62 23.02 -16.92
N TYR A 20 28.16 24.04 -17.66
CA TYR A 20 28.98 25.20 -18.02
C TYR A 20 29.02 26.28 -16.93
N THR A 21 28.31 26.12 -15.81
CA THR A 21 28.35 27.07 -14.68
C THR A 21 29.58 26.88 -13.79
N THR A 22 30.28 25.76 -13.91
CA THR A 22 31.53 25.49 -13.18
C THR A 22 32.76 25.84 -14.03
N ASN A 23 33.89 26.11 -13.37
CA ASN A 23 35.17 26.35 -14.04
C ASN A 23 36.29 25.46 -13.43
N PRO A 24 36.80 24.45 -14.15
CA PRO A 24 36.39 24.06 -15.51
C PRO A 24 34.97 23.48 -15.56
N PRO A 25 34.32 23.43 -16.75
CA PRO A 25 33.04 22.76 -16.92
C PRO A 25 33.10 21.31 -16.44
N THR A 26 32.11 20.88 -15.67
CA THR A 26 31.99 19.50 -15.14
C THR A 26 30.83 18.77 -15.82
N PRO A 27 30.81 17.43 -15.85
CA PRO A 27 29.64 16.70 -16.34
C PRO A 27 28.47 16.81 -15.36
N PHE A 28 27.24 16.79 -15.90
CA PHE A 28 26.07 16.44 -15.09
C PHE A 28 26.04 14.93 -14.88
N VAL A 29 25.79 14.48 -13.65
CA VAL A 29 26.00 13.08 -13.26
C VAL A 29 24.80 12.21 -13.63
N ASN A 30 23.60 12.76 -13.46
CA ASN A 30 22.34 12.01 -13.50
C ASN A 30 21.46 12.37 -14.71
N VAL A 31 21.76 13.45 -15.44
CA VAL A 31 20.96 13.91 -16.60
C VAL A 31 20.73 12.81 -17.65
N LEU A 32 21.76 12.02 -18.00
CA LEU A 32 21.60 10.92 -18.96
C LEU A 32 20.61 9.85 -18.44
N GLN A 33 20.70 9.51 -17.15
CA GLN A 33 19.76 8.59 -16.53
C GLN A 33 18.33 9.12 -16.61
N ARG A 34 18.10 10.41 -16.33
CA ARG A 34 16.78 11.03 -16.43
C ARG A 34 16.22 10.96 -17.85
N ALA A 35 17.05 11.27 -18.85
CA ALA A 35 16.66 11.20 -20.24
C ALA A 35 16.28 9.77 -20.67
N GLN A 36 17.01 8.76 -20.18
CA GLN A 36 16.71 7.35 -20.42
C GLN A 36 15.40 6.90 -19.77
N GLN A 37 15.17 7.29 -18.51
CA GLN A 37 13.93 6.98 -17.80
C GLN A 37 12.72 7.64 -18.45
N LEU A 38 12.82 8.92 -18.81
CA LEU A 38 11.76 9.62 -19.52
C LEU A 38 11.47 8.97 -20.88
N LYS A 39 12.50 8.64 -21.67
CA LYS A 39 12.33 7.95 -22.95
C LYS A 39 11.61 6.59 -22.80
N ALA A 40 11.79 5.91 -21.68
CA ALA A 40 11.17 4.61 -21.42
C ALA A 40 9.67 4.72 -21.10
N THR A 41 9.20 5.84 -20.52
CA THR A 41 7.81 5.99 -20.05
C THR A 41 6.97 6.96 -20.88
N CYS A 42 7.59 7.96 -21.53
CA CYS A 42 6.89 9.10 -22.12
C CYS A 42 5.79 8.74 -23.11
N GLU A 43 5.93 7.65 -23.87
CA GLU A 43 4.90 7.19 -24.80
C GLU A 43 3.67 6.59 -24.10
N ALA A 44 3.86 5.90 -22.99
CA ALA A 44 2.76 5.35 -22.18
C ALA A 44 1.99 6.49 -21.52
N ASP A 45 2.70 7.42 -20.88
CA ASP A 45 2.13 8.61 -20.26
C ASP A 45 1.39 9.46 -21.31
N PHE A 46 2.01 9.72 -22.46
CA PHE A 46 1.37 10.47 -23.55
C PHE A 46 0.12 9.80 -24.10
N THR A 47 0.12 8.47 -24.22
CA THR A 47 -1.05 7.70 -24.64
C THR A 47 -2.21 7.89 -23.64
N GLN A 48 -1.93 7.82 -22.35
CA GLN A 48 -2.90 8.07 -21.29
C GLN A 48 -3.45 9.50 -21.38
N LEU A 49 -2.59 10.52 -21.46
CA LEU A 49 -2.99 11.92 -21.53
C LEU A 49 -3.83 12.22 -22.78
N ARG A 50 -3.43 11.70 -23.95
CA ARG A 50 -4.21 11.83 -25.19
C ARG A 50 -5.59 11.19 -25.08
N SER A 51 -5.71 10.08 -24.35
CA SER A 51 -7.00 9.42 -24.13
C SER A 51 -7.96 10.31 -23.32
N TRP A 52 -7.45 11.06 -22.34
CA TRP A 52 -8.28 11.97 -21.55
C TRP A 52 -8.83 13.12 -22.40
N PHE A 53 -8.03 13.64 -23.34
CA PHE A 53 -8.45 14.70 -24.26
C PHE A 53 -9.21 14.21 -25.51
N ALA A 54 -9.28 12.90 -25.75
CA ALA A 54 -9.74 12.31 -27.01
C ALA A 54 -9.00 12.84 -28.26
N ILE A 55 -7.67 13.01 -28.17
CA ILE A 55 -6.83 13.52 -29.27
C ILE A 55 -6.19 12.35 -30.03
N HIS A 56 -6.50 12.22 -31.32
CA HIS A 56 -6.00 11.12 -32.19
C HIS A 56 -5.09 11.58 -33.33
N ASP A 57 -4.93 12.89 -33.53
CA ASP A 57 -4.11 13.51 -34.57
C ASP A 57 -3.13 14.55 -33.96
N GLY A 58 -2.46 15.31 -34.82
CA GLY A 58 -1.56 16.41 -34.42
C GLY A 58 -0.14 16.00 -34.04
N PHE A 59 0.07 14.77 -33.55
CA PHE A 59 1.37 14.29 -33.08
C PHE A 59 1.81 13.02 -33.82
N GLY A 60 3.12 12.79 -33.90
CA GLY A 60 3.69 11.57 -34.47
C GLY A 60 5.00 11.81 -35.21
N PRO A 61 5.45 10.85 -36.04
CA PRO A 61 6.76 10.91 -36.71
C PRO A 61 6.99 12.14 -37.60
N THR A 62 5.91 12.78 -38.06
CA THR A 62 5.96 14.00 -38.89
C THR A 62 5.77 15.29 -38.09
N ASN A 63 5.46 15.19 -36.79
CA ASN A 63 5.32 16.33 -35.86
C ASN A 63 5.77 15.89 -34.46
N LEU A 64 7.06 15.62 -34.31
CA LEU A 64 7.66 15.20 -33.04
C LEU A 64 7.72 16.39 -32.08
N VAL A 65 7.49 16.12 -30.79
CA VAL A 65 7.75 17.08 -29.71
C VAL A 65 9.19 16.88 -29.23
N THR A 66 9.96 17.96 -29.11
CA THR A 66 11.31 17.91 -28.54
C THR A 66 11.24 18.01 -27.03
N LEU A 67 11.72 16.99 -26.33
CA LEU A 67 11.88 16.94 -24.88
C LEU A 67 13.35 17.17 -24.54
N GLN A 68 13.67 18.25 -23.83
CA GLN A 68 15.04 18.60 -23.46
C GLN A 68 15.23 18.58 -21.94
N ILE A 69 16.04 17.63 -21.46
CA ILE A 69 16.42 17.52 -20.05
C ILE A 69 17.68 18.35 -19.81
N GLU A 70 17.55 19.51 -19.17
CA GLU A 70 18.67 20.41 -18.85
C GLU A 70 18.36 21.28 -17.62
N PRO A 71 19.37 21.83 -16.94
CA PRO A 71 19.12 22.67 -15.76
C PRO A 71 18.18 23.85 -16.05
N ASP A 72 17.13 23.94 -15.27
CA ASP A 72 16.15 25.03 -15.27
C ASP A 72 15.52 25.15 -13.87
N SER A 73 14.54 26.03 -13.66
CA SER A 73 13.83 26.11 -12.37
C SER A 73 12.93 24.90 -12.16
N TYR A 74 12.10 24.57 -13.15
CA TYR A 74 11.26 23.37 -13.20
C TYR A 74 11.15 22.90 -14.65
N ALA A 75 10.05 23.22 -15.32
CA ALA A 75 9.85 22.98 -16.73
C ALA A 75 9.12 24.15 -17.38
N HIS A 76 9.15 24.19 -18.71
CA HIS A 76 8.33 25.11 -19.50
C HIS A 76 8.14 24.59 -20.93
N ASN A 77 7.05 25.05 -21.56
CA ASN A 77 6.72 24.80 -22.95
C ASN A 77 6.26 26.09 -23.65
N PHE A 78 6.16 26.05 -24.99
CA PHE A 78 5.67 27.18 -25.79
C PHE A 78 4.35 26.87 -26.53
N GLY A 79 3.59 25.92 -26.00
CA GLY A 79 2.39 25.36 -26.61
C GLY A 79 2.67 24.50 -27.84
N TYR A 80 1.60 23.95 -28.39
CA TYR A 80 1.63 23.11 -29.58
C TYR A 80 2.02 23.91 -30.84
N LYS A 81 2.85 23.29 -31.69
CA LYS A 81 3.22 23.77 -33.02
C LYS A 81 2.97 22.65 -34.04
N SER A 82 2.39 23.00 -35.19
CA SER A 82 2.09 22.05 -36.26
C SER A 82 3.26 21.79 -37.22
N ASP A 83 4.39 22.46 -37.03
CA ASP A 83 5.57 22.43 -37.90
C ASP A 83 6.74 21.60 -37.34
N GLY A 84 6.52 20.82 -36.28
CA GLY A 84 7.56 20.02 -35.63
C GLY A 84 8.38 20.76 -34.58
N THR A 85 8.04 22.02 -34.25
CA THR A 85 8.84 22.84 -33.32
C THR A 85 8.30 22.90 -31.89
N THR A 86 7.32 22.05 -31.55
CA THR A 86 6.85 21.92 -30.17
C THR A 86 8.03 21.49 -29.28
N PHE A 87 8.28 22.25 -28.22
CA PHE A 87 9.45 22.10 -27.36
C PHE A 87 9.04 22.17 -25.88
N VAL A 88 9.58 21.22 -25.11
CA VAL A 88 9.42 21.14 -23.65
C VAL A 88 10.80 21.01 -23.02
N ARG A 89 11.11 21.89 -22.08
CA ARG A 89 12.34 21.83 -21.29
C ARG A 89 12.03 21.41 -19.87
N MET A 90 12.86 20.57 -19.27
CA MET A 90 12.66 20.06 -17.91
C MET A 90 13.97 19.98 -17.13
N ASN A 91 13.93 20.39 -15.87
CA ASN A 91 15.03 20.28 -14.92
C ASN A 91 15.32 18.79 -14.60
N PRO A 92 16.58 18.32 -14.71
CA PRO A 92 16.97 16.96 -14.37
C PRO A 92 16.94 16.60 -12.88
N PHE A 93 16.90 17.60 -12.00
CA PHE A 93 17.16 17.46 -10.56
C PHE A 93 18.48 16.73 -10.30
N ASP A 94 19.55 17.16 -10.99
CA ASP A 94 20.84 16.46 -11.02
C ASP A 94 21.48 16.33 -9.63
N SER A 95 21.21 17.28 -8.74
CA SER A 95 21.70 17.31 -7.36
C SER A 95 20.89 16.46 -6.37
N SER A 96 19.76 15.84 -6.79
CA SER A 96 18.97 15.00 -5.90
C SER A 96 19.78 13.80 -5.42
N THR A 97 19.72 13.51 -4.12
CA THR A 97 20.33 12.31 -3.53
C THR A 97 19.46 11.07 -3.74
N ASN A 98 18.14 11.24 -3.87
CA ASN A 98 17.21 10.17 -4.19
C ASN A 98 16.95 10.12 -5.70
N GLN A 99 17.56 9.13 -6.37
CA GLN A 99 17.50 9.02 -7.83
C GLN A 99 16.11 8.61 -8.32
N ASP A 100 15.38 7.79 -7.56
CA ASP A 100 14.06 7.31 -7.97
C ASP A 100 13.02 8.42 -7.90
N GLN A 101 13.02 9.20 -6.81
CA GLN A 101 12.18 10.40 -6.70
C GLN A 101 12.49 11.41 -7.81
N ALA A 102 13.78 11.59 -8.16
CA ALA A 102 14.18 12.52 -9.21
C ALA A 102 13.85 12.02 -10.62
N ASN A 103 13.86 10.72 -10.88
CA ASN A 103 13.35 10.15 -12.13
C ASN A 103 11.85 10.46 -12.26
N ASP A 104 11.08 10.16 -11.21
CA ASP A 104 9.63 10.39 -11.19
C ASP A 104 9.31 11.90 -11.28
N ALA A 105 10.14 12.78 -10.70
CA ALA A 105 9.93 14.23 -10.79
C ALA A 105 10.12 14.77 -12.22
N VAL A 106 11.07 14.25 -12.99
CA VAL A 106 11.22 14.62 -14.42
C VAL A 106 10.02 14.14 -15.23
N GLN A 107 9.49 12.96 -14.91
CA GLN A 107 8.28 12.43 -15.55
C GLN A 107 7.02 13.23 -15.15
N ALA A 108 6.92 13.66 -13.88
CA ALA A 108 5.88 14.57 -13.41
C ALA A 108 5.91 15.92 -14.14
N LEU A 109 7.10 16.49 -14.34
CA LEU A 109 7.28 17.70 -15.15
C LEU A 109 6.84 17.45 -16.61
N PHE A 110 7.26 16.34 -17.21
CA PHE A 110 6.82 15.98 -18.56
C PHE A 110 5.28 15.93 -18.67
N VAL A 111 4.61 15.27 -17.72
CA VAL A 111 3.16 15.15 -17.71
C VAL A 111 2.49 16.54 -17.59
N ALA A 112 2.97 17.38 -16.68
CA ALA A 112 2.45 18.73 -16.49
C ALA A 112 2.53 19.56 -17.80
N GLU A 113 3.71 19.59 -18.43
CA GLU A 113 3.94 20.36 -19.64
C GLU A 113 3.17 19.81 -20.86
N ILE A 114 3.07 18.49 -21.00
CA ILE A 114 2.37 17.87 -22.12
C ILE A 114 0.86 18.06 -22.01
N ILE A 115 0.29 18.06 -20.81
CA ILE A 115 -1.10 18.46 -20.60
C ILE A 115 -1.35 19.85 -21.19
N GLU A 116 -0.48 20.81 -20.92
CA GLU A 116 -0.62 22.18 -21.45
C GLU A 116 -0.50 22.23 -22.98
N VAL A 117 0.42 21.46 -23.56
CA VAL A 117 0.53 21.31 -25.02
C VAL A 117 -0.75 20.73 -25.61
N LEU A 118 -1.38 19.73 -24.96
CA LEU A 118 -2.64 19.12 -25.39
C LEU A 118 -3.83 20.09 -25.24
N MET A 119 -3.88 20.86 -24.15
CA MET A 119 -4.85 21.96 -23.99
C MET A 119 -4.71 22.98 -25.13
N ASN A 120 -3.48 23.42 -25.41
CA ASN A 120 -3.22 24.39 -26.46
C ASN A 120 -3.62 23.84 -27.84
N TYR A 121 -3.27 22.59 -28.15
CA TYR A 121 -3.69 21.90 -29.36
C TYR A 121 -5.22 21.89 -29.52
N ARG A 122 -5.92 21.49 -28.47
CA ARG A 122 -7.38 21.43 -28.45
C ARG A 122 -8.00 22.81 -28.67
N ASN A 123 -7.47 23.84 -27.99
CA ASN A 123 -7.96 25.21 -28.12
C ASN A 123 -7.76 25.74 -29.56
N ILE A 124 -6.63 25.44 -30.20
CA ILE A 124 -6.39 25.76 -31.61
C ILE A 124 -7.44 25.09 -32.51
N LYS A 125 -7.74 23.80 -32.26
CA LYS A 125 -8.72 23.03 -33.05
C LYS A 125 -10.16 23.49 -32.83
N ALA A 126 -10.52 23.88 -31.61
CA ALA A 126 -11.85 24.39 -31.26
C ALA A 126 -12.11 25.79 -31.82
N GLY A 127 -11.04 26.55 -32.08
CA GLY A 127 -11.11 27.91 -32.61
C GLY A 127 -11.36 28.98 -31.55
N PRO A 128 -11.24 30.26 -31.93
CA PRO A 128 -11.42 31.39 -31.01
C PRO A 128 -12.81 31.36 -30.33
N GLY A 129 -12.85 31.57 -29.01
CA GLY A 129 -14.08 31.61 -28.23
C GLY A 129 -14.57 30.26 -27.67
N ASN A 130 -13.93 29.14 -28.04
CA ASN A 130 -14.26 27.80 -27.54
C ASN A 130 -13.14 27.21 -26.65
N ILE A 131 -12.47 28.06 -25.89
CA ILE A 131 -11.38 27.67 -24.99
C ILE A 131 -11.97 27.00 -23.75
N THR A 132 -11.48 25.82 -23.40
CA THR A 132 -11.97 25.04 -22.25
C THR A 132 -10.99 24.94 -21.10
N TRP A 133 -9.69 25.09 -21.37
CA TRP A 133 -8.62 25.04 -20.37
C TRP A 133 -7.53 26.02 -20.79
N HIS A 134 -7.02 26.83 -19.87
CA HIS A 134 -6.06 27.89 -20.19
C HIS A 134 -4.67 27.56 -19.65
N PRO A 135 -3.70 27.12 -20.48
CA PRO A 135 -2.38 26.70 -20.02
C PRO A 135 -1.66 27.71 -19.12
N SER A 136 -1.84 29.00 -19.35
CA SER A 136 -1.18 30.07 -18.60
C SER A 136 -2.05 30.71 -17.50
N GLN A 137 -3.10 30.02 -17.06
CA GLN A 137 -3.99 30.48 -15.98
C GLN A 137 -4.20 29.35 -14.96
N SER A 138 -4.84 29.68 -13.85
CA SER A 138 -4.96 28.78 -12.69
C SER A 138 -5.68 27.46 -12.99
N ASP A 139 -6.63 27.43 -13.93
CA ASP A 139 -7.35 26.22 -14.33
C ASP A 139 -6.49 25.26 -15.16
N GLY A 140 -5.67 25.80 -16.08
CA GLY A 140 -4.74 25.00 -16.85
C GLY A 140 -3.62 24.42 -15.99
N GLU A 141 -3.01 25.26 -15.15
CA GLU A 141 -1.96 24.80 -14.22
C GLU A 141 -2.53 23.83 -13.16
N ALA A 142 -3.78 24.02 -12.72
CA ALA A 142 -4.43 23.04 -11.85
C ALA A 142 -4.57 21.68 -12.54
N LEU A 143 -4.97 21.65 -13.82
CA LEU A 143 -5.12 20.40 -14.55
C LEU A 143 -3.77 19.75 -14.90
N SER A 144 -2.71 20.54 -15.15
CA SER A 144 -1.34 20.03 -15.34
C SER A 144 -0.82 19.36 -14.06
N ARG A 145 -1.01 20.01 -12.89
CA ARG A 145 -0.63 19.49 -11.57
C ARG A 145 -1.46 18.28 -11.16
N PHE A 146 -2.77 18.30 -11.42
CA PHE A 146 -3.66 17.16 -11.19
C PHE A 146 -3.17 15.91 -11.95
N ALA A 147 -2.83 16.06 -13.23
CA ALA A 147 -2.30 14.96 -14.03
C ALA A 147 -0.95 14.45 -13.52
N ALA A 148 -0.03 15.37 -13.18
CA ALA A 148 1.29 15.03 -12.67
C ALA A 148 1.20 14.27 -11.33
N ALA A 149 0.34 14.71 -10.41
CA ALA A 149 0.09 14.05 -9.15
C ALA A 149 -0.46 12.63 -9.32
N LEU A 150 -1.34 12.41 -10.30
CA LEU A 150 -1.94 11.09 -10.55
C LEU A 150 -0.98 10.08 -11.20
N LEU A 151 -0.12 10.54 -12.13
CA LEU A 151 0.76 9.64 -12.89
C LEU A 151 2.14 9.47 -12.23
N HIS A 152 2.65 10.52 -11.57
CA HIS A 152 3.98 10.56 -10.96
C HIS A 152 3.95 11.19 -9.56
N PRO A 153 3.22 10.57 -8.61
CA PRO A 153 3.02 11.13 -7.28
C PRO A 153 4.32 11.24 -6.47
N VAL A 154 5.27 10.34 -6.68
CA VAL A 154 6.48 10.24 -5.84
C VAL A 154 7.35 11.48 -6.02
N GLY A 155 7.65 11.88 -7.25
CA GLY A 155 8.42 13.05 -7.58
C GLY A 155 7.62 14.33 -7.40
N TYR A 156 6.33 14.30 -7.73
CA TYR A 156 5.43 15.44 -7.54
C TYR A 156 5.36 15.88 -6.07
N TYR A 157 5.13 14.97 -5.12
CA TYR A 157 5.04 15.29 -3.70
C TYR A 157 6.40 15.48 -3.02
N ASN A 158 7.44 14.71 -3.39
CA ASN A 158 8.72 14.77 -2.67
C ASN A 158 9.73 15.78 -3.24
N ILE A 159 9.58 16.23 -4.48
CA ILE A 159 10.56 17.12 -5.14
C ILE A 159 9.92 18.43 -5.62
N LEU A 160 8.71 18.39 -6.20
CA LEU A 160 8.12 19.57 -6.84
C LEU A 160 7.46 20.56 -5.86
N GLY A 161 7.45 20.28 -4.56
CA GLY A 161 6.96 21.20 -3.52
C GLY A 161 5.45 21.15 -3.27
N ALA A 162 4.76 20.13 -3.78
CA ALA A 162 3.37 19.84 -3.44
C ALA A 162 3.24 19.42 -1.94
N PRO A 163 2.02 19.42 -1.36
CA PRO A 163 0.72 19.78 -1.95
C PRO A 163 0.51 21.29 -2.09
N PHE A 164 0.02 21.70 -3.26
CA PHE A 164 -0.27 23.10 -3.60
C PHE A 164 -1.63 23.57 -3.09
N VAL A 165 -2.59 22.66 -2.84
CA VAL A 165 -3.93 23.03 -2.32
C VAL A 165 -3.86 23.74 -0.96
N ASN A 166 -2.80 23.49 -0.18
CA ASN A 166 -2.57 24.13 1.10
C ASN A 166 -2.45 25.66 0.99
N THR A 167 -1.95 26.18 -0.13
CA THR A 167 -1.82 27.63 -0.36
C THR A 167 -3.18 28.33 -0.36
N TRP A 168 -4.23 27.65 -0.83
CA TRP A 168 -5.60 28.14 -0.73
C TRP A 168 -6.25 27.79 0.60
N LEU A 169 -6.10 26.55 1.09
CA LEU A 169 -6.72 26.10 2.36
C LEU A 169 -6.28 26.92 3.57
N GLN A 170 -5.06 27.46 3.54
CA GLN A 170 -4.47 28.32 4.57
C GLN A 170 -4.65 29.83 4.30
N SER A 171 -5.33 30.20 3.22
CA SER A 171 -5.69 31.59 2.90
C SER A 171 -7.11 31.95 3.36
N THR A 172 -7.61 33.14 3.01
CA THR A 172 -9.01 33.54 3.20
C THR A 172 -10.01 32.75 2.34
N ARG A 173 -9.52 31.77 1.55
CA ARG A 173 -10.29 30.87 0.67
C ARG A 173 -11.23 31.60 -0.30
N PRO A 174 -10.73 32.58 -1.08
CA PRO A 174 -11.53 33.25 -2.11
C PRO A 174 -12.04 32.28 -3.18
N ASP A 175 -13.14 32.63 -3.84
CA ASP A 175 -13.71 31.85 -4.93
C ASP A 175 -12.90 32.02 -6.22
N TRP A 176 -12.13 30.98 -6.54
CA TRP A 176 -11.39 30.80 -7.79
C TRP A 176 -11.96 29.66 -8.66
N VAL A 177 -13.22 29.28 -8.40
CA VAL A 177 -13.96 28.31 -9.23
C VAL A 177 -14.84 29.06 -10.23
N THR A 178 -15.50 30.13 -9.77
CA THR A 178 -16.29 31.03 -10.64
C THR A 178 -15.43 32.07 -11.35
N LYS A 179 -14.18 32.24 -10.92
CA LYS A 179 -13.20 33.21 -11.45
C LYS A 179 -11.86 32.52 -11.66
N LEU A 180 -11.09 32.97 -12.64
CA LEU A 180 -9.72 32.48 -12.86
C LEU A 180 -8.71 33.44 -12.27
N GLY A 181 -7.61 32.88 -11.75
CA GLY A 181 -6.38 33.62 -11.54
C GLY A 181 -5.78 33.97 -12.90
N ALA A 182 -5.38 35.24 -13.08
CA ALA A 182 -4.81 35.71 -14.35
C ALA A 182 -3.37 35.21 -14.60
N SER A 183 -2.78 34.49 -13.64
CA SER A 183 -1.41 33.98 -13.66
C SER A 183 -1.37 32.58 -13.06
N ASP A 184 -0.57 31.72 -13.67
CA ASP A 184 -0.17 30.40 -13.15
C ASP A 184 0.66 30.49 -11.84
N THR A 185 1.23 31.65 -11.55
CA THR A 185 1.97 31.91 -10.30
C THR A 185 1.09 32.33 -9.10
N ASP A 186 -0.22 32.53 -9.29
CA ASP A 186 -1.14 32.85 -8.19
C ASP A 186 -1.51 31.56 -7.43
N LEU A 187 -0.64 31.16 -6.51
CA LEU A 187 -0.74 29.88 -5.81
C LEU A 187 -2.10 29.63 -5.13
N PRO A 188 -2.72 30.59 -4.41
CA PRO A 188 -4.09 30.39 -3.90
C PRO A 188 -5.13 30.12 -4.99
N SER A 189 -4.99 30.71 -6.19
CA SER A 189 -5.90 30.44 -7.30
C SER A 189 -5.71 29.03 -7.86
N LEU A 190 -4.46 28.66 -8.08
CA LEU A 190 -4.06 27.30 -8.45
C LEU A 190 -4.58 26.26 -7.44
N GLY A 191 -4.29 26.45 -6.15
CA GLY A 191 -4.67 25.51 -5.10
C GLY A 191 -6.18 25.31 -4.99
N CYS A 192 -6.98 26.36 -5.20
CA CYS A 192 -8.44 26.25 -5.23
C CYS A 192 -8.94 25.47 -6.45
N SER A 193 -8.44 25.81 -7.65
CA SER A 193 -8.80 25.11 -8.88
C SER A 193 -8.40 23.64 -8.83
N LEU A 194 -7.20 23.32 -8.35
CA LEU A 194 -6.70 21.95 -8.19
C LEU A 194 -7.57 21.15 -7.22
N LEU A 195 -7.89 21.71 -6.06
CA LEU A 195 -8.75 21.04 -5.08
C LEU A 195 -10.17 20.82 -5.63
N PHE A 196 -10.68 21.75 -6.43
CA PHE A 196 -11.97 21.59 -7.09
C PHE A 196 -11.94 20.49 -8.17
N LEU A 197 -10.83 20.28 -8.89
CA LEU A 197 -10.68 19.14 -9.79
C LEU A 197 -10.77 17.80 -9.04
N TYR A 198 -10.12 17.67 -7.88
CA TYR A 198 -10.27 16.50 -7.02
C TYR A 198 -11.69 16.35 -6.46
N TYR A 199 -12.39 17.44 -6.18
CA TYR A 199 -13.82 17.40 -5.82
C TYR A 199 -14.66 16.82 -6.96
N LEU A 200 -14.44 17.25 -8.20
CA LEU A 200 -15.14 16.67 -9.35
C LEU A 200 -14.78 15.19 -9.52
N TYR A 201 -13.50 14.85 -9.41
CA TYR A 201 -12.98 13.51 -9.67
C TYR A 201 -13.39 12.50 -8.58
N ASP A 202 -12.96 12.69 -7.33
CA ASP A 202 -13.13 11.71 -6.26
C ASP A 202 -14.37 11.94 -5.39
N GLN A 203 -14.79 13.20 -5.19
CA GLN A 203 -15.98 13.45 -4.36
C GLN A 203 -17.29 13.26 -5.13
N LEU A 204 -17.31 13.60 -6.42
CA LEU A 204 -18.49 13.42 -7.30
C LEU A 204 -18.37 12.18 -8.22
N ASP A 205 -17.27 11.43 -8.12
CA ASP A 205 -17.03 10.19 -8.90
C ASP A 205 -17.13 10.43 -10.43
N LEU A 206 -16.57 11.55 -10.91
CA LEU A 206 -16.55 11.87 -12.34
C LEU A 206 -15.22 11.47 -12.97
N THR A 207 -15.28 10.74 -14.08
CA THR A 207 -14.07 10.29 -14.79
C THR A 207 -13.24 11.46 -15.34
N ILE A 208 -11.91 11.34 -15.32
CA ILE A 208 -10.98 12.33 -15.89
C ILE A 208 -11.30 12.70 -17.35
N PRO A 209 -11.57 11.75 -18.28
CA PRO A 209 -11.96 12.10 -19.64
C PRO A 209 -13.20 12.99 -19.71
N ASN A 210 -14.22 12.75 -18.88
CA ASN A 210 -15.39 13.61 -18.83
C ASN A 210 -15.03 15.01 -18.31
N ILE A 211 -14.26 15.12 -17.24
CA ILE A 211 -13.83 16.42 -16.68
C ILE A 211 -13.11 17.25 -17.74
N ILE A 212 -12.14 16.65 -18.44
CA ILE A 212 -11.38 17.34 -19.47
C ILE A 212 -12.25 17.66 -20.68
N GLN A 213 -12.99 16.69 -21.23
CA GLN A 213 -13.74 16.83 -22.48
C GLN A 213 -14.96 17.75 -22.33
N LYS A 214 -15.58 17.80 -21.17
CA LYS A 214 -16.67 18.73 -20.86
C LYS A 214 -16.18 20.01 -20.15
N GLY A 215 -14.87 20.26 -20.17
CA GLY A 215 -14.29 21.49 -19.64
C GLY A 215 -14.97 22.74 -20.20
N GLY A 216 -15.09 23.76 -19.37
CA GLY A 216 -15.55 25.09 -19.73
C GLY A 216 -14.51 26.14 -19.40
N ALA A 217 -14.69 27.36 -19.89
CA ALA A 217 -13.79 28.49 -19.64
C ALA A 217 -13.54 28.82 -18.16
N THR A 218 -14.23 28.18 -17.20
CA THR A 218 -13.90 28.22 -15.77
C THR A 218 -14.20 26.85 -15.14
N PRO A 219 -13.62 26.52 -13.97
CA PRO A 219 -14.00 25.31 -13.23
C PRO A 219 -15.51 25.24 -12.92
N GLU A 220 -16.17 26.37 -12.66
CA GLU A 220 -17.62 26.45 -12.52
C GLU A 220 -18.37 26.01 -13.79
N LEU A 221 -17.95 26.49 -14.97
CA LEU A 221 -18.57 26.08 -16.23
C LEU A 221 -18.30 24.60 -16.54
N THR A 222 -17.13 24.08 -16.16
CA THR A 222 -16.84 22.64 -16.19
C THR A 222 -17.84 21.86 -15.33
N TYR A 223 -18.08 22.28 -14.08
CA TYR A 223 -19.09 21.68 -13.20
C TYR A 223 -20.49 21.73 -13.83
N GLN A 224 -20.88 22.87 -14.42
CA GLN A 224 -22.16 23.02 -15.10
C GLN A 224 -22.31 22.06 -16.28
N ASN A 225 -21.28 21.92 -17.12
CA ASN A 225 -21.31 21.01 -18.25
C ASN A 225 -21.36 19.53 -17.83
N LEU A 226 -20.78 19.19 -16.69
CA LEU A 226 -20.74 17.83 -16.15
C LEU A 226 -22.05 17.43 -15.47
N THR A 227 -22.60 18.32 -14.65
CA THR A 227 -23.72 18.02 -13.74
C THR A 227 -25.06 18.58 -14.21
N GLY A 228 -25.05 19.54 -15.13
CA GLY A 228 -26.22 20.34 -15.50
C GLY A 228 -26.63 21.37 -14.45
N GLN A 229 -25.85 21.55 -13.37
CA GLN A 229 -26.16 22.43 -12.25
C GLN A 229 -25.20 23.62 -12.19
N ASN A 230 -25.66 24.74 -11.63
CA ASN A 230 -24.83 25.91 -11.34
C ASN A 230 -24.51 25.99 -9.83
N GLY A 231 -23.53 26.79 -9.49
CA GLY A 231 -23.12 27.10 -8.12
C GLY A 231 -22.22 26.03 -7.49
N GLY A 232 -21.39 25.34 -8.27
CA GLY A 232 -20.53 24.23 -7.82
C GLY A 232 -19.57 24.60 -6.68
N PHE A 233 -19.11 25.86 -6.63
CA PHE A 233 -18.26 26.35 -5.53
C PHE A 233 -18.94 26.25 -4.15
N THR A 234 -20.26 26.43 -4.07
CA THR A 234 -20.97 26.48 -2.78
C THR A 234 -20.96 25.13 -2.04
N PRO A 235 -21.43 24.01 -2.62
CA PRO A 235 -21.38 22.70 -1.94
C PRO A 235 -19.94 22.24 -1.68
N PHE A 236 -19.01 22.52 -2.61
CA PHE A 236 -17.58 22.28 -2.41
C PHE A 236 -17.04 23.01 -1.17
N LYS A 237 -17.26 24.32 -1.07
CA LYS A 237 -16.78 25.14 0.05
C LYS A 237 -17.43 24.74 1.37
N GLN A 238 -18.73 24.44 1.37
CA GLN A 238 -19.47 24.00 2.57
C GLN A 238 -18.93 22.67 3.12
N LEU A 239 -18.62 21.72 2.24
CA LEU A 239 -18.01 20.45 2.63
C LEU A 239 -16.66 20.69 3.30
N LEU A 240 -15.79 21.49 2.66
CA LEU A 240 -14.47 21.82 3.21
C LEU A 240 -14.54 22.63 4.50
N ASP A 241 -15.46 23.56 4.66
CA ASP A 241 -15.61 24.31 5.90
C ASP A 241 -16.07 23.43 7.07
N THR A 242 -16.78 22.35 6.77
CA THR A 242 -17.25 21.38 7.77
C THR A 242 -16.10 20.50 8.29
N TYR A 243 -15.29 19.93 7.38
CA TYR A 243 -14.28 18.92 7.72
C TYR A 243 -12.83 19.44 7.76
N LEU A 244 -12.57 20.54 7.07
CA LEU A 244 -11.28 21.22 7.00
C LEU A 244 -11.44 22.71 7.38
N PRO A 245 -11.97 23.05 8.56
CA PRO A 245 -12.28 24.44 8.92
C PRO A 245 -11.04 25.32 8.90
N TYR A 246 -11.16 26.51 8.32
CA TYR A 246 -10.08 27.49 8.30
C TYR A 246 -9.80 28.03 9.71
N ASN A 247 -8.59 27.79 10.23
CA ASN A 247 -8.11 28.38 11.47
C ASN A 247 -6.59 28.65 11.39
N THR A 248 -6.23 29.92 11.17
CA THR A 248 -4.83 30.36 11.06
C THR A 248 -4.05 30.26 12.36
N ALA A 249 -4.72 30.25 13.51
CA ALA A 249 -4.03 30.18 14.79
C ALA A 249 -3.50 28.77 15.10
N GLN A 250 -4.04 27.73 14.47
CA GLN A 250 -3.75 26.35 14.84
C GLN A 250 -3.31 25.45 13.67
N HIS A 251 -3.18 26.00 12.46
CA HIS A 251 -2.67 25.31 11.27
C HIS A 251 -3.34 23.95 10.97
N TYR A 252 -4.58 23.75 11.40
CA TYR A 252 -5.33 22.49 11.27
C TYR A 252 -5.71 22.10 9.84
N THR A 253 -5.13 22.71 8.81
CA THR A 253 -5.54 22.54 7.42
C THR A 253 -4.35 22.32 6.49
N SER A 254 -3.24 21.84 7.03
CA SER A 254 -2.10 21.40 6.21
C SER A 254 -2.28 19.94 5.86
N LEU A 255 -2.76 19.69 4.64
CA LEU A 255 -2.84 18.34 4.08
C LEU A 255 -1.44 17.87 3.64
N LEU A 256 -1.27 16.57 3.54
CA LEU A 256 -0.05 15.95 3.00
C LEU A 256 -0.18 15.57 1.52
N SER A 257 -1.40 15.58 0.98
CA SER A 257 -1.72 15.41 -0.44
C SER A 257 -2.58 16.58 -0.93
N ASP A 258 -2.75 16.68 -2.25
CA ASP A 258 -3.69 17.64 -2.84
C ASP A 258 -5.15 17.19 -2.76
N ASN A 259 -5.37 15.93 -2.35
CA ASN A 259 -6.66 15.27 -2.45
C ASN A 259 -7.14 14.76 -1.08
N PRO A 260 -8.05 15.50 -0.42
CA PRO A 260 -8.73 15.04 0.79
C PRO A 260 -10.00 14.23 0.51
N PHE A 261 -10.32 13.96 -0.76
CA PHE A 261 -11.57 13.33 -1.16
C PHE A 261 -11.41 11.82 -1.42
N PRO A 262 -12.49 11.03 -1.32
CA PRO A 262 -13.83 11.41 -0.87
C PRO A 262 -13.87 11.68 0.64
N ILE A 263 -14.68 12.66 1.05
CA ILE A 263 -15.07 12.89 2.44
C ILE A 263 -16.45 12.27 2.62
N LEU A 264 -16.51 11.18 3.38
CA LEU A 264 -17.72 10.39 3.58
C LEU A 264 -18.31 10.65 4.98
N GLN A 265 -19.58 10.30 5.16
CA GLN A 265 -20.30 10.47 6.43
C GLN A 265 -20.63 9.10 7.05
N GLY A 266 -20.60 9.03 8.37
CA GLY A 266 -20.96 7.84 9.15
C GLY A 266 -20.31 6.55 8.63
N ASN A 267 -21.12 5.52 8.48
CA ASN A 267 -20.70 4.16 8.14
C ASN A 267 -20.22 3.97 6.69
N ASN A 268 -20.18 5.02 5.87
CA ASN A 268 -19.61 4.93 4.52
C ASN A 268 -18.08 5.02 4.53
N ARG A 269 -17.48 5.42 5.66
CA ARG A 269 -16.03 5.43 5.84
C ARG A 269 -15.51 4.01 6.09
N SER A 270 -14.26 3.76 5.76
CA SER A 270 -13.64 2.45 5.93
C SER A 270 -12.24 2.55 6.54
N ILE A 271 -11.86 1.47 7.22
CA ILE A 271 -10.55 1.29 7.83
C ILE A 271 -10.01 -0.08 7.40
N PHE A 272 -8.78 -0.09 6.92
CA PHE A 272 -8.01 -1.29 6.63
C PHE A 272 -6.89 -1.41 7.64
N LEU A 273 -6.84 -2.55 8.34
CA LEU A 273 -5.76 -2.87 9.28
C LEU A 273 -4.78 -3.83 8.60
N SER A 274 -3.49 -3.54 8.78
CA SER A 274 -2.40 -4.44 8.41
C SER A 274 -1.42 -4.59 9.56
N PHE A 275 -0.77 -5.74 9.59
CA PHE A 275 0.12 -6.15 10.66
C PHE A 275 1.39 -6.74 10.05
N SER A 276 2.54 -6.33 10.57
CA SER A 276 3.83 -6.92 10.23
C SER A 276 4.69 -7.05 11.48
N GLU A 277 5.37 -8.18 11.62
CA GLU A 277 6.28 -8.41 12.73
C GLU A 277 7.74 -8.22 12.30
N ASP A 278 8.49 -7.45 13.08
CA ASP A 278 9.93 -7.26 12.94
C ASP A 278 10.68 -7.91 14.12
N LEU A 279 11.65 -8.78 13.83
CA LEU A 279 12.56 -9.31 14.85
C LEU A 279 13.55 -8.21 15.31
N ILE A 280 13.51 -7.83 16.59
CA ILE A 280 14.48 -6.92 17.19
C ILE A 280 15.71 -7.69 17.69
N LYS A 281 15.47 -8.78 18.42
CA LYS A 281 16.54 -9.56 19.07
C LYS A 281 16.13 -11.02 19.21
N SER A 282 17.10 -11.92 19.09
CA SER A 282 16.96 -13.32 19.47
C SER A 282 18.10 -13.75 20.39
N VAL A 283 17.79 -14.59 21.38
CA VAL A 283 18.77 -15.16 22.33
C VAL A 283 18.49 -16.66 22.46
N ALA A 284 19.50 -17.50 22.27
CA ALA A 284 19.35 -18.94 22.46
C ALA A 284 19.33 -19.29 23.95
N GLU A 285 18.38 -20.13 24.36
CA GLU A 285 18.33 -20.67 25.71
C GLU A 285 19.42 -21.73 25.93
N PRO A 286 20.06 -21.76 27.11
CA PRO A 286 21.00 -22.81 27.47
C PRO A 286 20.26 -24.11 27.77
N LEU A 287 20.14 -24.99 26.77
CA LEU A 287 19.59 -26.34 26.94
C LEU A 287 20.72 -27.39 27.05
N VAL A 288 20.56 -28.37 27.94
CA VAL A 288 21.51 -29.48 28.10
C VAL A 288 21.11 -30.64 27.19
N ASP A 289 21.86 -30.85 26.10
CA ASP A 289 21.63 -31.86 25.03
C ASP A 289 20.15 -31.95 24.56
N PRO A 290 19.56 -30.84 24.05
CA PRO A 290 18.18 -30.81 23.59
C PRO A 290 17.97 -31.70 22.37
N ARG A 291 17.42 -32.90 22.60
CA ARG A 291 17.05 -33.85 21.55
C ARG A 291 15.58 -34.23 21.70
N VAL A 292 14.93 -34.48 20.56
CA VAL A 292 13.54 -34.91 20.54
C VAL A 292 13.30 -35.89 19.40
N THR A 293 12.55 -36.96 19.68
CA THR A 293 12.09 -37.91 18.66
C THR A 293 10.78 -37.40 18.09
N VAL A 294 10.79 -36.93 16.85
CA VAL A 294 9.62 -36.30 16.23
C VAL A 294 9.53 -36.65 14.75
N SER A 295 8.32 -36.61 14.19
CA SER A 295 8.12 -36.73 12.76
C SER A 295 8.06 -35.33 12.12
N PRO A 296 9.00 -34.93 11.24
CA PRO A 296 9.00 -33.58 10.67
C PRO A 296 7.80 -33.23 9.77
N PHE A 297 7.04 -34.25 9.34
CA PHE A 297 5.84 -34.11 8.53
C PHE A 297 4.97 -35.37 8.67
N LEU A 298 3.67 -35.30 8.39
CA LEU A 298 2.73 -36.41 8.64
C LEU A 298 3.11 -37.74 7.94
N THR A 299 3.86 -37.69 6.83
CA THR A 299 4.34 -38.87 6.09
C THR A 299 5.80 -39.25 6.41
N CYS A 300 6.50 -38.46 7.22
CA CYS A 300 7.86 -38.80 7.63
C CYS A 300 7.86 -39.91 8.70
N PRO A 301 8.91 -40.74 8.74
CA PRO A 301 9.21 -41.52 9.94
C PRO A 301 9.74 -40.58 11.04
N ALA A 302 9.41 -40.90 12.29
CA ALA A 302 9.99 -40.21 13.44
C ALA A 302 11.50 -40.48 13.53
N LYS A 303 12.29 -39.45 13.85
CA LYS A 303 13.74 -39.54 14.09
C LYS A 303 14.13 -38.61 15.23
N ASP A 304 15.32 -38.82 15.78
CA ASP A 304 15.91 -37.93 16.78
C ASP A 304 16.50 -36.72 16.09
N TYR A 305 16.07 -35.53 16.51
CA TYR A 305 16.62 -34.26 16.08
C TYR A 305 17.10 -33.44 17.26
N ARG A 306 18.17 -32.68 17.05
CA ARG A 306 18.53 -31.59 17.94
C ARG A 306 17.67 -30.38 17.69
N TYR A 307 17.35 -29.64 18.75
CA TYR A 307 16.64 -28.37 18.65
C TYR A 307 17.25 -27.31 19.57
N SER A 308 16.87 -26.07 19.36
CA SER A 308 17.20 -24.92 20.20
C SER A 308 15.93 -24.11 20.42
N VAL A 309 15.81 -23.53 21.60
CA VAL A 309 14.73 -22.57 21.91
C VAL A 309 15.36 -21.19 21.85
N LEU A 310 14.74 -20.29 21.09
CA LEU A 310 15.14 -18.90 20.99
C LEU A 310 14.12 -18.05 21.73
N ASP A 311 14.58 -17.23 22.67
CA ASP A 311 13.82 -16.11 23.20
C ASP A 311 13.86 -14.98 22.17
N LEU A 312 12.69 -14.49 21.79
CA LEU A 312 12.51 -13.45 20.80
C LEU A 312 12.05 -12.16 21.46
N THR A 313 12.57 -11.06 20.95
CA THR A 313 12.04 -9.72 21.13
C THR A 313 11.63 -9.25 19.75
N CYS A 314 10.33 -9.09 19.57
CA CYS A 314 9.71 -8.72 18.31
C CYS A 314 8.96 -7.40 18.47
N LYS A 315 8.74 -6.73 17.34
CA LYS A 315 7.88 -5.57 17.24
C LYS A 315 6.75 -5.89 16.26
N LEU A 316 5.52 -5.87 16.74
CA LEU A 316 4.34 -5.91 15.89
C LEU A 316 3.99 -4.48 15.47
N HIS A 317 4.21 -4.19 14.20
CA HIS A 317 3.84 -2.94 13.55
C HIS A 317 2.41 -3.04 13.01
N CYS A 318 1.51 -2.22 13.55
CA CYS A 318 0.11 -2.14 13.14
C CYS A 318 -0.12 -0.85 12.36
N VAL A 319 -0.72 -0.95 11.17
CA VAL A 319 -1.09 0.22 10.35
C VAL A 319 -2.58 0.22 10.09
N ALA A 320 -3.24 1.34 10.39
CA ALA A 320 -4.62 1.64 10.04
C ALA A 320 -4.66 2.63 8.88
N SER A 321 -4.90 2.15 7.67
CA SER A 321 -5.17 3.01 6.50
C SER A 321 -6.66 3.30 6.40
N VAL A 322 -7.04 4.55 6.09
CA VAL A 322 -8.46 4.95 6.11
C VAL A 322 -8.90 5.59 4.81
N THR A 323 -10.18 5.47 4.51
CA THR A 323 -10.83 6.11 3.36
C THR A 323 -12.12 6.79 3.81
N GLY A 324 -12.41 7.96 3.26
CA GLY A 324 -13.60 8.73 3.63
C GLY A 324 -13.39 9.77 4.74
N PHE A 325 -12.15 10.00 5.17
CA PHE A 325 -11.78 10.96 6.22
C PHE A 325 -10.91 12.08 5.62
N ALA A 326 -11.18 13.32 6.01
CA ALA A 326 -10.36 14.48 5.72
C ALA A 326 -9.22 14.65 6.75
N GLN A 327 -9.51 14.48 8.05
CA GLN A 327 -8.54 14.61 9.15
C GLN A 327 -8.78 13.56 10.24
N PRO A 328 -8.46 12.29 9.97
CA PRO A 328 -8.74 11.21 10.89
C PRO A 328 -7.95 11.34 12.20
N LYS A 329 -8.61 10.98 13.30
CA LYS A 329 -8.03 10.80 14.64
C LYS A 329 -8.17 9.34 15.01
N PHE A 330 -7.04 8.72 15.36
CA PHE A 330 -6.94 7.30 15.68
C PHE A 330 -6.87 7.12 17.19
N SER A 331 -7.73 6.24 17.71
CA SER A 331 -7.68 5.72 19.08
C SER A 331 -7.50 4.21 19.01
N TRP A 332 -6.50 3.70 19.72
CA TRP A 332 -6.10 2.29 19.63
C TRP A 332 -6.46 1.54 20.90
N HIS A 333 -6.83 0.27 20.74
CA HIS A 333 -7.08 -0.66 21.82
C HIS A 333 -6.38 -2.00 21.55
N VAL A 334 -5.75 -2.56 22.58
CA VAL A 334 -5.10 -3.87 22.56
C VAL A 334 -5.80 -4.75 23.58
N ASN A 335 -6.43 -5.84 23.14
CA ASN A 335 -7.26 -6.72 23.97
C ASN A 335 -8.29 -5.92 24.80
N SER A 336 -8.98 -4.98 24.16
CA SER A 336 -9.99 -4.07 24.75
C SER A 336 -9.45 -3.04 25.75
N LEU A 337 -8.14 -2.97 25.96
CA LEU A 337 -7.52 -1.94 26.79
C LEU A 337 -6.98 -0.80 25.92
N GLN A 338 -7.22 0.44 26.33
CA GLN A 338 -6.83 1.63 25.58
C GLN A 338 -5.30 1.79 25.53
N ALA A 339 -4.77 2.06 24.34
CA ALA A 339 -3.36 2.22 24.04
C ALA A 339 -3.04 3.62 23.48
N ASP A 340 -3.74 4.65 23.96
CA ASP A 340 -3.55 6.03 23.51
C ASP A 340 -2.39 6.69 24.28
N ASN A 341 -1.38 7.20 23.57
CA ASN A 341 -0.24 8.00 24.07
C ASN A 341 1.03 7.27 24.59
N GLY A 342 1.35 6.09 24.04
CA GLY A 342 2.60 5.37 24.36
C GLY A 342 2.69 4.89 25.82
N GLY A 343 3.37 3.79 26.08
CA GLY A 343 3.50 3.28 27.45
C GLY A 343 3.68 1.77 27.55
N SER A 344 3.18 1.21 28.67
CA SER A 344 3.19 -0.23 28.97
C SER A 344 1.85 -0.71 29.54
N ILE A 345 1.43 -1.93 29.19
CA ILE A 345 0.06 -2.43 29.36
C ILE A 345 0.16 -3.89 29.71
N ASN A 346 -0.48 -4.24 30.82
CA ASN A 346 -0.57 -5.62 31.25
C ASN A 346 -1.82 -6.22 30.59
N ILE A 347 -1.60 -7.10 29.63
CA ILE A 347 -2.68 -7.78 28.92
C ILE A 347 -2.72 -9.25 29.33
N THR A 348 -3.92 -9.82 29.31
CA THR A 348 -4.08 -11.28 29.25
C THR A 348 -4.35 -11.64 27.81
N THR A 349 -3.54 -12.51 27.23
CA THR A 349 -3.64 -12.92 25.82
C THR A 349 -3.66 -14.45 25.68
N PRO A 350 -4.44 -15.01 24.74
CA PRO A 350 -4.23 -16.38 24.29
C PRO A 350 -2.81 -16.54 23.74
N VAL A 351 -2.09 -17.55 24.21
CA VAL A 351 -0.74 -17.87 23.74
C VAL A 351 -0.75 -19.27 23.15
N THR A 352 -0.09 -19.44 22.01
CA THR A 352 0.14 -20.75 21.41
C THR A 352 1.60 -21.13 21.60
N VAL A 353 1.86 -22.25 22.28
CA VAL A 353 3.21 -22.69 22.66
C VAL A 353 3.64 -23.83 21.76
N ASP A 354 4.72 -23.61 21.02
CA ASP A 354 5.37 -24.68 20.26
C ASP A 354 5.89 -25.78 21.19
N LEU A 355 5.62 -27.03 20.81
CA LEU A 355 6.14 -28.20 21.51
C LEU A 355 7.19 -28.88 20.64
N ALA A 356 8.42 -29.04 21.18
CA ALA A 356 9.51 -29.69 20.45
C ALA A 356 9.15 -31.12 19.99
N ALA A 357 8.32 -31.82 20.75
CA ALA A 357 7.86 -33.18 20.43
C ALA A 357 6.70 -33.21 19.42
N HIS A 358 5.99 -32.09 19.27
CA HIS A 358 4.77 -31.97 18.47
C HIS A 358 4.73 -30.60 17.75
N PRO A 359 5.67 -30.32 16.82
CA PRO A 359 5.76 -29.05 16.10
C PRO A 359 4.51 -28.72 15.26
N GLU A 360 3.69 -29.72 14.97
CA GLU A 360 2.41 -29.58 14.25
C GLU A 360 1.19 -29.37 15.16
N ALA A 361 1.35 -29.51 16.48
CA ALA A 361 0.27 -29.43 17.45
C ALA A 361 0.70 -28.56 18.65
N PRO A 362 0.78 -27.23 18.44
CA PRO A 362 1.14 -26.34 19.53
C PRO A 362 0.02 -26.29 20.57
N GLN A 363 0.37 -26.04 21.82
CA GLN A 363 -0.57 -26.03 22.93
C GLN A 363 -1.10 -24.62 23.19
N SER A 364 -2.42 -24.46 23.25
CA SER A 364 -3.03 -23.20 23.66
C SER A 364 -3.00 -23.03 25.18
N THR A 365 -2.62 -21.83 25.61
CA THR A 365 -2.65 -21.38 27.01
C THR A 365 -3.06 -19.90 27.05
N THR A 366 -3.08 -19.31 28.24
CA THR A 366 -3.23 -17.86 28.43
C THR A 366 -2.05 -17.33 29.20
N GLY A 367 -1.47 -16.22 28.75
CA GLY A 367 -0.36 -15.54 29.41
C GLY A 367 -0.75 -14.12 29.85
N GLN A 368 -0.12 -13.63 30.91
CA GLN A 368 -0.11 -12.21 31.26
C GLN A 368 1.19 -11.59 30.75
N ASP A 369 1.10 -10.69 29.77
CA ASP A 369 2.29 -10.01 29.25
C ASP A 369 2.24 -8.51 29.51
N ASN A 370 3.43 -7.92 29.65
CA ASN A 370 3.61 -6.48 29.72
C ASN A 370 4.16 -5.98 28.39
N LEU A 371 3.26 -5.56 27.51
CA LEU A 371 3.62 -5.00 26.22
C LEU A 371 3.96 -3.53 26.35
N TYR A 372 4.98 -3.11 25.63
CA TYR A 372 5.28 -1.70 25.40
C TYR A 372 4.68 -1.28 24.07
N TRP A 373 4.17 -0.07 23.99
CA TRP A 373 3.78 0.50 22.70
C TRP A 373 4.27 1.91 22.52
N SER A 374 4.40 2.25 21.25
CA SER A 374 4.57 3.61 20.78
C SER A 374 3.58 3.88 19.66
N ILE A 375 3.10 5.11 19.60
CA ILE A 375 2.34 5.64 18.47
C ILE A 375 3.31 6.55 17.72
N PRO A 376 3.84 6.13 16.56
CA PRO A 376 4.64 7.01 15.71
C PRO A 376 3.88 8.30 15.40
N THR A 377 4.59 9.42 15.33
CA THR A 377 3.96 10.71 15.04
C THR A 377 3.49 10.74 13.58
N ASN A 378 2.17 10.67 13.37
CA ASN A 378 1.48 10.81 12.08
C ASN A 378 2.16 10.09 10.89
N SER A 379 1.75 8.84 10.67
CA SER A 379 2.16 7.99 9.54
C SER A 379 1.48 8.32 8.21
N SER A 380 0.64 9.35 8.17
CA SER A 380 0.00 9.76 6.93
C SER A 380 1.07 10.19 5.92
N THR A 381 0.83 9.88 4.65
CA THR A 381 1.66 10.37 3.54
C THR A 381 0.76 10.92 2.44
N TYR A 382 1.32 11.35 1.31
CA TYR A 382 0.52 11.75 0.16
C TYR A 382 -0.32 10.60 -0.43
N THR A 383 0.00 9.33 -0.12
CA THR A 383 -0.79 8.17 -0.57
C THR A 383 -2.08 7.98 0.23
N GLY A 384 -2.21 8.69 1.35
CA GLY A 384 -3.41 8.68 2.17
C GLY A 384 -3.12 8.81 3.66
N PRO A 385 -4.16 9.11 4.44
CA PRO A 385 -4.06 9.15 5.88
C PRO A 385 -3.90 7.76 6.48
N ALA A 386 -3.01 7.65 7.46
CA ALA A 386 -2.79 6.42 8.21
C ALA A 386 -2.46 6.72 9.66
N GLY A 387 -2.85 5.80 10.55
CA GLY A 387 -2.40 5.75 11.94
C GLY A 387 -1.55 4.50 12.17
N GLU A 388 -0.58 4.59 13.07
CA GLU A 388 0.31 3.48 13.40
C GLU A 388 0.31 3.19 14.91
N LEU A 389 0.50 1.92 15.25
CA LEU A 389 0.73 1.42 16.60
C LEU A 389 1.83 0.35 16.53
N ASP A 390 2.96 0.63 17.17
CA ASP A 390 4.02 -0.34 17.37
C ASP A 390 3.87 -0.98 18.74
N LEU A 391 3.82 -2.31 18.79
CA LEU A 391 3.78 -3.11 20.01
C LEU A 391 5.08 -3.90 20.13
N THR A 392 5.69 -3.96 21.31
CA THR A 392 6.95 -4.66 21.55
C THR A 392 6.85 -5.45 22.84
N ASN A 393 7.21 -6.73 22.78
CA ASN A 393 7.39 -7.56 23.97
C ASN A 393 8.78 -7.27 24.59
N THR A 394 8.91 -7.35 25.91
CA THR A 394 10.23 -7.22 26.55
C THR A 394 10.56 -8.46 27.35
N GLY A 395 11.06 -9.49 26.65
CA GLY A 395 11.51 -10.73 27.30
C GLY A 395 10.43 -11.36 28.16
N SER A 396 9.21 -11.46 27.61
CA SER A 396 8.04 -12.01 28.28
C SER A 396 8.37 -13.35 28.95
N PRO A 397 7.90 -13.61 30.19
CA PRO A 397 8.08 -14.91 30.84
C PRO A 397 7.28 -16.04 30.18
N HIS A 398 6.49 -15.74 29.14
CA HIS A 398 5.59 -16.70 28.51
C HIS A 398 6.15 -17.21 27.18
N PRO A 399 6.35 -18.54 27.04
CA PRO A 399 6.85 -19.14 25.81
C PRO A 399 5.75 -19.17 24.74
N GLY A 400 5.99 -18.63 23.54
CA GLY A 400 5.21 -18.96 22.34
C GLY A 400 4.82 -17.77 21.47
N HIS A 401 3.61 -17.86 20.92
CA HIS A 401 3.00 -16.91 19.99
C HIS A 401 1.83 -16.23 20.69
N GLU A 402 1.96 -14.95 20.99
CA GLU A 402 0.92 -14.16 21.65
C GLU A 402 -0.10 -13.67 20.62
N HIS A 403 -1.38 -13.99 20.82
CA HIS A 403 -2.45 -13.61 19.91
C HIS A 403 -3.14 -12.34 20.41
N LEU A 404 -2.90 -11.24 19.71
CA LEU A 404 -3.38 -9.92 20.09
C LEU A 404 -4.59 -9.54 19.25
N THR A 405 -5.64 -9.06 19.91
CA THR A 405 -6.76 -8.40 19.27
C THR A 405 -6.49 -6.91 19.25
N ILE A 406 -6.32 -6.35 18.06
CA ILE A 406 -6.06 -4.94 17.85
C ILE A 406 -7.32 -4.28 17.31
N GLN A 407 -7.84 -3.31 18.05
CA GLN A 407 -8.94 -2.48 17.60
C GLN A 407 -8.45 -1.06 17.39
N VAL A 408 -8.92 -0.44 16.32
CA VAL A 408 -8.75 0.99 16.08
C VAL A 408 -10.13 1.64 15.90
N ASP A 409 -10.32 2.75 16.58
CA ASP A 409 -11.47 3.63 16.46
C ASP A 409 -11.00 4.90 15.77
N VAL A 410 -11.64 5.25 14.66
CA VAL A 410 -11.28 6.43 13.87
C VAL A 410 -12.45 7.40 13.83
N THR A 411 -12.17 8.61 14.28
CA THR A 411 -13.11 9.75 14.25
C THR A 411 -12.59 10.84 13.33
N GLU A 412 -13.45 11.77 12.94
CA GLU A 412 -12.99 12.99 12.28
C GLU A 412 -12.52 14.03 13.29
N ALA A 413 -11.51 14.82 12.92
CA ALA A 413 -11.10 15.95 13.75
C ALA A 413 -12.19 17.04 13.83
N PHE A 414 -12.96 17.21 12.74
CA PHE A 414 -13.98 18.24 12.58
C PHE A 414 -15.20 17.71 11.80
N GLY A 415 -16.34 18.38 11.95
CA GLY A 415 -17.51 18.15 11.08
C GLY A 415 -18.35 16.91 11.37
N SER A 416 -17.83 15.94 12.13
CA SER A 416 -18.56 14.73 12.53
C SER A 416 -18.02 14.20 13.86
N THR A 417 -18.92 13.65 14.68
CA THR A 417 -18.59 12.87 15.89
C THR A 417 -18.71 11.37 15.65
N ASP A 418 -18.97 10.95 14.41
CA ASP A 418 -19.09 9.55 14.06
C ASP A 418 -17.74 8.87 14.26
N SER A 419 -17.79 7.68 14.87
CA SER A 419 -16.64 6.80 15.04
C SER A 419 -16.86 5.56 14.20
N VAL A 420 -15.85 5.19 13.41
CA VAL A 420 -15.80 3.90 12.72
C VAL A 420 -14.73 3.05 13.39
N SER A 421 -15.05 1.80 13.67
CA SER A 421 -14.17 0.88 14.37
C SER A 421 -13.78 -0.25 13.44
N GLN A 422 -12.54 -0.72 13.55
CA GLN A 422 -12.07 -1.94 12.91
C GLN A 422 -11.28 -2.78 13.90
N ILE A 423 -11.47 -4.10 13.82
CA ILE A 423 -10.78 -5.07 14.66
C ILE A 423 -9.97 -6.00 13.75
N GLY A 424 -8.72 -6.22 14.11
CA GLY A 424 -7.84 -7.20 13.49
C GLY A 424 -7.10 -8.01 14.54
N SER A 425 -6.38 -9.01 14.07
CA SER A 425 -5.56 -9.86 14.93
C SER A 425 -4.12 -9.84 14.45
N GLY A 426 -3.20 -9.71 15.39
CA GLY A 426 -1.77 -9.80 15.14
C GLY A 426 -1.14 -10.82 16.08
N THR A 427 -0.06 -11.45 15.64
CA THR A 427 0.73 -12.37 16.45
C THR A 427 2.05 -11.71 16.81
N LEU A 428 2.45 -11.84 18.07
CA LEU A 428 3.74 -11.39 18.56
C LEU A 428 4.50 -12.58 19.14
N ASP A 429 5.60 -12.92 18.52
CA ASP A 429 6.42 -14.08 18.87
C ASP A 429 7.34 -13.72 20.03
N THR A 430 7.24 -14.49 21.12
CA THR A 430 8.14 -14.39 22.28
C THR A 430 9.16 -15.52 22.30
N LYS A 431 8.85 -16.66 21.67
CA LYS A 431 9.77 -17.79 21.53
C LYS A 431 9.62 -18.51 20.20
N LYS A 432 10.71 -19.16 19.79
CA LYS A 432 10.75 -20.01 18.61
C LYS A 432 11.57 -21.27 18.85
N ILE A 433 11.03 -22.41 18.43
CA ILE A 433 11.78 -23.67 18.39
C ILE A 433 12.44 -23.79 17.01
N VAL A 434 13.76 -23.96 17.01
CA VAL A 434 14.56 -24.17 15.80
C VAL A 434 15.20 -25.54 15.86
N TYR A 435 14.87 -26.39 14.91
CA TYR A 435 15.50 -27.71 14.78
C TYR A 435 16.82 -27.61 14.02
N GLU A 436 17.64 -28.64 14.11
CA GLU A 436 18.84 -28.74 13.27
C GLU A 436 18.48 -28.88 11.77
N PRO A 437 19.39 -28.54 10.84
CA PRO A 437 19.08 -28.49 9.41
C PRO A 437 18.54 -29.79 8.79
N SER A 438 18.88 -30.96 9.35
CA SER A 438 18.37 -32.25 8.86
C SER A 438 16.85 -32.39 9.05
N PHE A 439 16.27 -31.81 10.10
CA PHE A 439 14.82 -31.80 10.32
C PHE A 439 14.07 -31.15 9.15
N TYR A 440 14.51 -29.95 8.73
CA TYR A 440 13.87 -29.22 7.64
C TYR A 440 14.10 -29.89 6.29
N THR A 441 15.27 -30.51 6.09
CA THR A 441 15.57 -31.29 4.88
C THR A 441 14.63 -32.50 4.77
N ASP A 442 14.48 -33.27 5.85
CA ASP A 442 13.58 -34.43 5.91
C ASP A 442 12.12 -34.00 5.73
N ARG A 443 11.69 -32.90 6.38
CA ARG A 443 10.36 -32.31 6.21
C ARG A 443 10.05 -31.99 4.75
N GLN A 444 10.96 -31.29 4.07
CA GLN A 444 10.79 -30.91 2.67
C GLN A 444 10.75 -32.14 1.75
N GLN A 445 11.58 -33.15 2.01
CA GLN A 445 11.55 -34.39 1.24
C GLN A 445 10.21 -35.13 1.38
N CYS A 446 9.69 -35.26 2.61
CA CYS A 446 8.40 -35.89 2.84
C CYS A 446 7.24 -35.09 2.25
N LEU A 447 7.27 -33.76 2.37
CA LEU A 447 6.30 -32.87 1.75
C LEU A 447 6.32 -33.01 0.23
N HIS A 448 7.50 -33.00 -0.40
CA HIS A 448 7.64 -33.20 -1.83
C HIS A 448 7.05 -34.53 -2.28
N ASN A 449 7.35 -35.62 -1.56
CA ASN A 449 6.78 -36.94 -1.83
C ASN A 449 5.26 -36.93 -1.69
N PHE A 450 4.74 -36.30 -0.64
CA PHE A 450 3.30 -36.17 -0.42
C PHE A 450 2.61 -35.38 -1.54
N VAL A 451 3.16 -34.22 -1.93
CA VAL A 451 2.66 -33.39 -3.04
C VAL A 451 2.75 -34.15 -4.37
N HIS A 452 3.84 -34.88 -4.61
CA HIS A 452 3.99 -35.74 -5.79
C HIS A 452 2.90 -36.82 -5.85
N GLU A 453 2.60 -37.49 -4.73
CA GLU A 453 1.51 -38.46 -4.66
C GLU A 453 0.13 -37.80 -4.86
N LEU A 454 -0.09 -36.60 -4.29
CA LEU A 454 -1.30 -35.82 -4.52
C LEU A 454 -1.47 -35.37 -5.98
N GLY A 455 -0.37 -35.02 -6.66
CA GLY A 455 -0.35 -34.59 -8.06
C GLY A 455 -0.79 -35.68 -9.06
N LYS A 456 -0.85 -36.94 -8.64
CA LYS A 456 -1.40 -38.05 -9.43
C LYS A 456 -2.92 -38.00 -9.55
N TYR A 457 -3.60 -37.13 -8.79
CA TYR A 457 -5.05 -36.99 -8.78
C TYR A 457 -5.51 -35.71 -9.49
N LYS A 458 -6.39 -35.86 -10.49
CA LYS A 458 -6.81 -34.80 -11.46
C LYS A 458 -7.38 -33.50 -10.85
N LEU A 459 -7.75 -33.48 -9.57
CA LEU A 459 -8.37 -32.31 -8.92
C LEU A 459 -7.38 -31.46 -8.09
N VAL A 460 -6.19 -31.97 -7.77
CA VAL A 460 -5.15 -31.22 -7.02
C VAL A 460 -4.52 -30.11 -7.87
N ASN A 461 -4.60 -30.23 -9.19
CA ASN A 461 -4.22 -29.17 -10.14
C ASN A 461 -5.06 -27.88 -10.03
N ARG A 462 -6.09 -27.85 -9.17
CA ARG A 462 -6.88 -26.64 -8.83
C ARG A 462 -6.49 -26.01 -7.50
N ILE A 463 -5.43 -26.48 -6.83
CA ILE A 463 -4.92 -25.92 -5.56
C ILE A 463 -3.45 -25.47 -5.77
N PRO A 464 -3.18 -24.42 -6.56
CA PRO A 464 -1.81 -24.09 -6.96
C PRO A 464 -1.06 -23.22 -5.94
N LEU A 465 -1.75 -22.64 -4.95
CA LEU A 465 -1.17 -21.68 -4.01
C LEU A 465 -0.72 -22.29 -2.67
N ILE A 466 -1.28 -23.44 -2.26
CA ILE A 466 -1.20 -23.92 -0.86
C ILE A 466 0.11 -24.66 -0.54
N PHE A 467 0.81 -25.22 -1.53
CA PHE A 467 1.96 -26.12 -1.30
C PHE A 467 3.34 -25.51 -1.59
N ASN A 468 3.41 -24.25 -2.04
CA ASN A 468 4.65 -23.61 -2.49
C ASN A 468 5.09 -22.42 -1.60
N LEU A 469 4.47 -22.22 -0.44
CA LEU A 469 4.85 -21.15 0.50
C LEU A 469 5.87 -21.68 1.54
N PRO A 470 7.00 -20.98 1.76
CA PRO A 470 8.05 -21.42 2.70
C PRO A 470 7.63 -21.46 4.18
N ASP A 471 6.68 -20.61 4.57
CA ASP A 471 6.01 -20.59 5.87
C ASP A 471 4.55 -20.16 5.65
N PRO A 472 3.55 -21.02 5.92
CA PRO A 472 2.16 -20.64 5.73
C PRO A 472 1.68 -19.70 6.85
N PRO A 473 0.77 -18.75 6.56
CA PRO A 473 0.17 -17.87 7.58
C PRO A 473 -0.48 -18.67 8.73
N PRO A 474 -0.56 -18.10 9.96
CA PRO A 474 -1.13 -18.78 11.14
C PRO A 474 -2.51 -19.41 10.90
N GLU A 475 -3.37 -18.76 10.10
CA GLU A 475 -4.71 -19.23 9.75
C GLU A 475 -4.69 -20.52 8.91
N LEU A 476 -3.59 -20.75 8.19
CA LEU A 476 -3.36 -21.95 7.38
C LEU A 476 -2.74 -23.07 8.22
N GLY A 477 -1.92 -22.72 9.22
CA GLY A 477 -1.53 -23.63 10.31
C GLY A 477 -2.75 -24.16 11.08
N ASP A 478 -3.69 -23.28 11.39
CA ASP A 478 -4.96 -23.63 12.05
C ASP A 478 -5.81 -24.57 11.18
N GLY A 479 -5.87 -24.35 9.87
CA GLY A 479 -6.58 -25.24 8.93
C GLY A 479 -5.98 -26.65 8.85
N ILE A 480 -4.66 -26.76 8.87
CA ILE A 480 -3.96 -28.06 8.92
C ILE A 480 -4.16 -28.74 10.28
N ARG A 481 -4.10 -27.98 11.38
CA ARG A 481 -4.35 -28.47 12.75
C ARG A 481 -5.74 -29.10 12.87
N ILE A 482 -6.78 -28.41 12.38
CA ILE A 482 -8.16 -28.92 12.38
C ILE A 482 -8.26 -30.25 11.60
N LEU A 483 -7.55 -30.37 10.47
CA LEU A 483 -7.53 -31.62 9.70
C LEU A 483 -6.85 -32.76 10.49
N VAL A 484 -5.78 -32.47 11.22
CA VAL A 484 -5.08 -33.45 12.08
C VAL A 484 -5.98 -33.92 13.23
N GLU A 485 -6.68 -32.99 13.91
CA GLU A 485 -7.63 -33.31 14.99
C GLU A 485 -8.78 -34.20 14.48
N ILE A 486 -9.31 -33.90 13.28
CA ILE A 486 -10.33 -34.73 12.63
C ILE A 486 -9.80 -36.15 12.37
N ILE A 487 -8.54 -36.30 11.95
CA ILE A 487 -7.93 -37.61 11.70
C ILE A 487 -7.77 -38.40 13.00
N GLN A 488 -7.32 -37.74 14.08
CA GLN A 488 -7.15 -38.36 15.40
C GLN A 488 -8.47 -38.90 15.95
N GLU A 489 -9.53 -38.08 15.93
CA GLU A 489 -10.85 -38.51 16.39
C GLU A 489 -11.44 -39.65 15.55
N LEU A 490 -11.21 -39.62 14.23
CA LEU A 490 -11.61 -40.73 13.37
C LEU A 490 -10.89 -42.04 13.68
N GLN A 491 -9.68 -41.99 14.24
CA GLN A 491 -8.93 -43.19 14.67
C GLN A 491 -9.42 -43.73 16.01
N LEU A 492 -9.66 -42.87 17.00
CA LEU A 492 -10.27 -43.27 18.28
C LEU A 492 -11.63 -43.93 18.03
N LEU A 493 -12.46 -43.27 17.22
CA LEU A 493 -13.76 -43.80 16.81
C LEU A 493 -13.64 -45.14 16.07
N ARG A 494 -12.54 -45.38 15.33
CA ARG A 494 -12.30 -46.66 14.64
C ARG A 494 -11.97 -47.79 15.61
N GLY A 495 -11.28 -47.47 16.72
CA GLY A 495 -11.02 -48.41 17.81
C GLY A 495 -12.28 -48.81 18.57
N GLU A 496 -13.20 -47.86 18.78
CA GLU A 496 -14.46 -48.10 19.50
C GLU A 496 -15.59 -48.66 18.62
N ASN A 497 -15.77 -48.10 17.42
CA ASN A 497 -16.85 -48.43 16.49
C ASN A 497 -16.43 -48.23 15.03
N SER A 498 -15.78 -49.26 14.48
CA SER A 498 -15.25 -49.26 13.11
C SER A 498 -16.28 -48.93 12.01
N LYS A 499 -17.55 -49.31 12.19
CA LYS A 499 -18.63 -49.03 11.22
C LYS A 499 -19.05 -47.56 11.24
N LEU A 500 -19.13 -46.97 12.43
CA LEU A 500 -19.40 -45.53 12.58
C LEU A 500 -18.22 -44.72 12.03
N ALA A 501 -16.98 -45.09 12.39
CA ALA A 501 -15.77 -44.46 11.87
C ALA A 501 -15.71 -44.47 10.34
N ALA A 502 -15.96 -45.61 9.68
CA ALA A 502 -15.97 -45.69 8.22
C ALA A 502 -17.05 -44.80 7.59
N THR A 503 -18.22 -44.68 8.23
CA THR A 503 -19.31 -43.81 7.77
C THR A 503 -18.97 -42.34 7.94
N THR A 504 -18.40 -41.96 9.09
CA THR A 504 -17.96 -40.59 9.40
C THR A 504 -16.78 -40.17 8.51
N THR A 505 -15.79 -41.04 8.30
CA THR A 505 -14.69 -40.81 7.35
C THR A 505 -15.22 -40.58 5.94
N LYS A 506 -16.20 -41.36 5.49
CA LYS A 506 -16.86 -41.18 4.19
C LYS A 506 -17.60 -39.85 4.10
N TYR A 507 -18.33 -39.47 5.15
CA TYR A 507 -19.07 -38.21 5.21
C TYR A 507 -18.15 -36.99 5.21
N LEU A 508 -17.11 -36.99 6.05
CA LEU A 508 -16.13 -35.90 6.14
C LEU A 508 -15.32 -35.78 4.85
N SER A 509 -14.91 -36.90 4.25
CA SER A 509 -14.30 -36.93 2.93
C SER A 509 -15.20 -36.27 1.87
N GLN A 510 -16.51 -36.52 1.89
CA GLN A 510 -17.46 -35.91 0.97
C GLN A 510 -17.68 -34.41 1.24
N LYS A 511 -17.72 -33.99 2.50
CA LYS A 511 -17.99 -32.60 2.89
C LYS A 511 -16.78 -31.69 2.71
N LEU A 512 -15.61 -32.17 3.10
CA LEU A 512 -14.33 -31.47 2.93
C LEU A 512 -13.75 -31.67 1.52
N GLN A 513 -14.36 -32.54 0.72
CA GLN A 513 -13.95 -32.89 -0.65
C GLN A 513 -12.50 -33.42 -0.72
N ILE A 514 -12.04 -34.08 0.35
CA ILE A 514 -10.72 -34.71 0.44
C ILE A 514 -10.84 -36.25 0.36
N PRO A 515 -9.86 -36.98 -0.19
CA PRO A 515 -9.91 -38.44 -0.23
C PRO A 515 -10.03 -39.08 1.15
N GLN A 516 -10.83 -40.14 1.27
CA GLN A 516 -10.92 -40.93 2.52
C GLN A 516 -9.58 -41.51 2.97
N SER A 517 -8.66 -41.75 2.04
CA SER A 517 -7.31 -42.23 2.34
C SER A 517 -6.49 -41.23 3.16
N ILE A 518 -6.67 -39.92 2.95
CA ILE A 518 -6.03 -38.88 3.78
C ILE A 518 -6.57 -38.97 5.21
N LEU A 519 -7.87 -39.19 5.35
CA LEU A 519 -8.53 -39.39 6.64
C LEU A 519 -8.31 -40.77 7.26
N SER A 520 -7.53 -41.63 6.60
CA SER A 520 -7.29 -43.02 7.00
C SER A 520 -5.82 -43.37 7.18
N VAL A 521 -4.91 -42.40 7.04
CA VAL A 521 -3.48 -42.56 7.34
C VAL A 521 -3.35 -42.98 8.81
N PRO A 522 -2.71 -44.12 9.13
CA PRO A 522 -2.39 -44.48 10.51
C PRO A 522 -1.44 -43.43 11.09
N LEU A 523 -1.76 -42.85 12.24
CA LEU A 523 -0.79 -42.02 12.94
C LEU A 523 0.35 -42.93 13.41
N ALA A 524 1.58 -42.46 13.33
CA ALA A 524 2.71 -43.16 13.92
C ALA A 524 2.38 -43.40 15.40
N ALA A 525 2.56 -44.64 15.87
CA ALA A 525 2.22 -45.00 17.25
C ALA A 525 2.97 -44.07 18.21
N SER A 526 2.25 -43.51 19.19
CA SER A 526 2.86 -42.75 20.28
C SER A 526 3.95 -43.61 20.94
N PRO A 527 5.11 -43.03 21.30
CA PRO A 527 6.10 -43.77 22.07
C PRO A 527 5.47 -44.27 23.38
N PRO A 528 5.84 -45.47 23.88
CA PRO A 528 5.34 -45.95 25.15
C PRO A 528 5.68 -44.97 26.27
N GLU A 529 4.69 -44.64 27.11
CA GLU A 529 4.89 -43.86 28.33
C GLU A 529 6.06 -44.46 29.14
N ALA A 530 7.01 -43.61 29.53
CA ALA A 530 8.12 -44.01 30.39
C ALA A 530 7.58 -44.57 31.71
N GLY A 531 7.72 -45.88 31.91
CA GLY A 531 7.24 -46.58 33.09
C GLY A 531 7.78 -45.96 34.38
N GLY A 532 6.87 -45.60 35.28
CA GLY A 532 7.19 -45.19 36.64
C GLY A 532 7.88 -46.32 37.44
N PRO A 533 8.60 -45.98 38.53
CA PRO A 533 9.39 -46.95 39.28
C PRO A 533 8.49 -47.93 40.02
N VAL A 534 8.69 -49.23 39.77
CA VAL A 534 8.11 -50.31 40.58
C VAL A 534 8.99 -50.49 41.82
N ILE A 535 8.41 -50.22 42.98
CA ILE A 535 9.00 -50.54 44.29
C ILE A 535 8.85 -52.04 44.51
N GLY A 536 9.98 -52.73 44.70
CA GLY A 536 10.10 -54.12 45.12
C GLY A 536 11.40 -54.32 45.87
#